data_AF-A0A7S4DLA1-F1
#
_entry.id   AF-A0A7S4DLA1-F1
#
_cell.length_a   1.000
_cell.length_b   1.000
_cell.length_c   1.000
_cell.angle_alpha   90.00
_cell.angle_beta   90.00
_cell.angle_gamma   90.00
#
_symmetry.space_group_name_H-M   'P 1'
#
loop_
_entity.id
_entity.type
_entity.pdbx_description
1 polymer ?
#
loop_
_entity_poly.entity_id
_entity_poly.type
_entity_poly.pdbx_seq_one_letter_code
_entity_poly.pdbx_strand_id
1 'polypeptide(L)'
;SGYGPLIYLNPLTLTLIITLNPHPKIKDCLRDKEAVWKRWNRLLRAKECEKDKTKMWCPSYRCESVLSYDGKNCRIQCPSCEKSLCFYCKTPWHEGSTCRENKRKRLYTEHKTRRKQKGGSAG
;
A
#
# COMPACT_ATOMS: atom_id res chain seq x y z
N SER A 1 -37.26 27.03 25.04
CA SER A 1 -36.91 25.72 25.61
C SER A 1 -36.77 24.70 24.50
N GLY A 2 -35.59 24.13 24.28
CA GLY A 2 -35.44 23.12 23.23
C GLY A 2 -34.02 22.89 22.72
N TYR A 3 -33.06 22.69 23.60
CA TYR A 3 -31.86 21.93 23.25
C TYR A 3 -31.91 20.66 24.09
N GLY A 4 -32.23 19.55 23.43
CA GLY A 4 -32.27 18.22 24.04
C GLY A 4 -30.91 17.80 24.61
N PRO A 5 -30.88 16.78 25.47
CA PRO A 5 -29.69 16.43 26.22
C PRO A 5 -28.57 16.04 25.26
N LEU A 6 -27.42 16.69 25.39
CA LEU A 6 -26.17 16.21 24.83
C LEU A 6 -25.98 14.78 25.36
N ILE A 7 -26.20 13.80 24.49
CA ILE A 7 -25.97 12.39 24.82
C ILE A 7 -24.46 12.27 25.02
N TYR A 8 -24.03 12.34 26.27
CA TYR A 8 -22.65 12.11 26.65
C TYR A 8 -22.40 10.62 26.45
N LEU A 9 -22.06 10.24 25.22
CA LEU A 9 -21.65 8.88 24.91
C LEU A 9 -20.40 8.62 25.76
N ASN A 10 -20.51 7.64 26.66
CA ASN A 10 -19.41 7.18 27.48
C ASN A 10 -18.15 7.01 26.61
N PRO A 11 -16.96 7.44 27.06
CA PRO A 11 -15.72 7.28 26.30
C PRO A 11 -15.52 5.84 25.81
N LEU A 12 -16.02 4.83 26.53
CA LEU A 12 -16.04 3.43 26.13
C LEU A 12 -16.92 3.17 24.90
N THR A 13 -18.12 3.76 24.81
CA THR A 13 -19.00 3.63 23.63
C THR A 13 -18.47 4.42 22.43
N LEU A 14 -17.79 5.55 22.66
CA LEU A 14 -17.09 6.30 21.61
C LEU A 14 -15.90 5.51 21.04
N THR A 15 -15.09 4.86 21.89
CA THR A 15 -14.06 3.93 21.43
C THR A 15 -14.65 2.69 20.74
N LEU A 16 -15.82 2.22 21.17
CA LEU A 16 -16.48 1.06 20.57
C LEU A 16 -16.97 1.38 19.14
N ILE A 17 -17.52 2.57 18.89
CA ILE A 17 -17.97 3.00 17.56
C ILE A 17 -16.78 3.19 16.60
N ILE A 18 -15.64 3.70 17.08
CA ILE A 18 -14.40 3.83 16.27
C ILE A 18 -13.79 2.45 15.95
N THR A 19 -14.04 1.44 16.78
CA THR A 19 -13.46 0.08 16.63
C THR A 19 -14.36 -0.92 15.90
N LEU A 20 -15.66 -0.68 15.75
CA LEU A 20 -16.64 -1.69 15.30
C LEU A 20 -17.06 -1.67 13.83
N ASN A 21 -16.39 -0.97 12.92
CA ASN A 21 -16.54 -1.35 11.50
C ASN A 21 -15.32 -1.12 10.60
N PRO A 22 -14.16 -1.72 10.94
CA PRO A 22 -13.05 -1.73 10.02
C PRO A 22 -13.36 -2.70 8.87
N HIS A 23 -13.24 -2.20 7.63
CA HIS A 23 -13.38 -2.95 6.37
C HIS A 23 -12.79 -4.36 6.50
N PRO A 24 -13.42 -5.44 5.98
CA PRO A 24 -13.09 -6.84 6.31
C PRO A 24 -11.61 -7.22 6.21
N LYS A 25 -10.84 -6.53 5.36
CA LYS A 25 -9.37 -6.66 5.23
C LYS A 25 -8.55 -6.20 6.46
N ILE A 26 -9.14 -5.46 7.39
CA ILE A 26 -8.47 -4.97 8.61
C ILE A 26 -8.56 -6.02 9.73
N LYS A 27 -9.59 -6.87 9.77
CA LYS A 27 -9.68 -7.95 10.78
C LYS A 27 -8.47 -8.89 10.73
N ASP A 28 -7.96 -9.18 9.53
CA ASP A 28 -6.75 -9.99 9.35
C ASP A 28 -5.47 -9.25 9.77
N CYS A 29 -5.50 -7.90 9.73
CA CYS A 29 -4.40 -7.09 10.23
C CYS A 29 -4.44 -7.02 11.77
N LEU A 30 -5.60 -6.82 12.39
CA LEU A 30 -5.75 -6.61 13.84
C LEU A 30 -5.40 -7.82 14.73
N ARG A 31 -5.23 -9.01 14.15
CA ARG A 31 -4.90 -10.24 14.91
C ARG A 31 -3.50 -10.20 15.52
N ASP A 32 -2.58 -9.46 14.90
CA ASP A 32 -1.18 -9.34 15.34
C ASP A 32 -0.79 -7.85 15.41
N LYS A 33 -0.83 -7.30 16.63
CA LYS A 33 -0.52 -5.88 16.90
C LYS A 33 0.86 -5.47 16.38
N GLU A 34 1.83 -6.38 16.43
CA GLU A 34 3.21 -6.15 15.95
C GLU A 34 3.24 -6.02 14.42
N ALA A 35 2.53 -6.90 13.72
CA ALA A 35 2.44 -6.87 12.27
C ALA A 35 1.72 -5.60 11.76
N VAL A 36 0.67 -5.14 12.46
CA VAL A 36 -0.01 -3.87 12.15
C VAL A 36 0.94 -2.71 12.33
N TRP A 37 1.59 -2.61 13.50
CA TRP A 37 2.51 -1.54 13.82
C TRP A 37 3.67 -1.46 12.82
N LYS A 38 4.26 -2.61 12.49
CA LYS A 38 5.33 -2.71 11.49
C LYS A 38 4.87 -2.26 10.11
N ARG A 39 3.66 -2.65 9.69
CA ARG A 39 3.07 -2.18 8.42
C ARG A 39 2.78 -0.68 8.44
N TRP A 40 2.27 -0.16 9.55
CA TRP A 40 1.97 1.26 9.73
C TRP A 40 3.24 2.12 9.63
N ASN A 41 4.28 1.77 10.39
CA ASN A 41 5.56 2.47 10.35
C ASN A 41 6.18 2.47 8.95
N ARG A 42 6.08 1.34 8.23
CA ARG A 42 6.52 1.25 6.84
C ARG A 42 5.82 2.27 5.94
N LEU A 43 4.50 2.43 6.09
CA LEU A 43 3.72 3.40 5.32
C LEU A 43 4.05 4.84 5.69
N LEU A 44 4.27 5.14 6.97
CA LEU A 44 4.69 6.46 7.42
C LEU A 44 6.03 6.87 6.80
N ARG A 45 7.04 6.00 6.88
CA ARG A 45 8.36 6.27 6.26
C ARG A 45 8.26 6.46 4.74
N ALA A 46 7.43 5.67 4.08
CA ALA A 46 7.20 5.83 2.65
C ALA A 46 6.58 7.21 2.32
N LYS A 47 5.62 7.67 3.14
CA LYS A 47 5.01 8.99 3.01
C LYS A 47 5.97 10.13 3.33
N GLU A 48 6.88 9.94 4.27
CA GLU A 48 7.95 10.90 4.55
C GLU A 48 8.92 11.00 3.37
N CYS A 49 9.31 9.87 2.77
CA CYS A 49 10.15 9.85 1.57
C CYS A 49 9.49 10.55 0.38
N GLU A 50 8.15 10.50 0.26
CA GLU A 50 7.42 11.18 -0.82
C GLU A 50 7.49 12.72 -0.74
N LYS A 51 7.88 13.29 0.41
CA LYS A 51 8.14 14.74 0.51
C LYS A 51 9.36 15.14 -0.34
N ASP A 52 10.35 14.26 -0.43
CA ASP A 52 11.53 14.44 -1.25
C ASP A 52 11.29 13.91 -2.67
N LYS A 53 11.10 14.81 -3.65
CA LYS A 53 10.86 14.43 -5.07
C LYS A 53 12.00 13.65 -5.72
N THR A 54 13.17 13.60 -5.07
CA THR A 54 14.36 12.88 -5.53
C THR A 54 14.57 11.56 -4.81
N LYS A 55 13.69 11.19 -3.88
CA LYS A 55 13.78 9.93 -3.14
C LYS A 55 12.51 9.12 -3.29
N MET A 56 12.65 7.82 -3.18
CA MET A 56 11.52 6.91 -3.08
C MET A 56 11.83 5.78 -2.12
N TRP A 57 10.79 5.26 -1.50
CA TRP A 57 10.91 4.09 -0.65
C TRP A 57 10.72 2.80 -1.48
N CYS A 58 11.49 1.74 -1.20
CA CYS A 58 11.47 0.51 -1.99
C CYS A 58 10.15 -0.29 -1.82
N PRO A 59 9.33 -0.49 -2.87
CA PRO A 59 8.03 -1.17 -2.76
C PRO A 59 8.14 -2.69 -2.53
N SER A 60 9.34 -3.27 -2.64
CA SER A 60 9.56 -4.71 -2.48
C SER A 60 9.11 -5.23 -1.11
N TYR A 61 8.52 -6.42 -1.08
CA TYR A 61 8.15 -7.07 0.18
C TYR A 61 9.39 -7.22 1.09
N ARG A 62 9.29 -6.74 2.34
CA ARG A 62 10.34 -6.72 3.38
C ARG A 62 11.60 -5.88 3.10
N CYS A 63 11.68 -5.12 2.00
CA CYS A 63 12.77 -4.16 1.82
C CYS A 63 12.43 -2.86 2.56
N GLU A 64 13.38 -2.27 3.30
CA GLU A 64 13.19 -0.99 4.01
C GLU A 64 14.00 0.18 3.46
N SER A 65 14.69 -0.04 2.35
CA SER A 65 15.68 0.89 1.79
C SER A 65 15.03 2.07 1.08
N VAL A 66 15.64 3.24 1.28
CA VAL A 66 15.36 4.46 0.54
C VAL A 66 16.26 4.51 -0.69
N LEU A 67 15.67 4.79 -1.83
CA LEU A 67 16.34 4.90 -3.12
C LEU A 67 16.36 6.37 -3.54
N SER A 68 17.48 6.79 -4.09
CA SER A 68 17.67 8.15 -4.61
C SER A 68 17.63 8.15 -6.14
N TYR A 69 17.05 9.19 -6.71
CA TYR A 69 16.95 9.44 -8.13
C TYR A 69 17.86 10.59 -8.54
N ASP A 70 18.72 10.34 -9.52
CA ASP A 70 19.75 11.26 -10.03
C ASP A 70 19.25 12.17 -11.16
N GLY A 71 17.97 12.06 -11.55
CA GLY A 71 17.37 12.85 -12.62
C GLY A 71 17.61 12.32 -14.03
N LYS A 72 18.45 11.28 -14.20
CA LYS A 72 18.87 10.81 -15.54
C LYS A 72 18.15 9.53 -15.95
N ASN A 73 18.07 8.55 -15.06
CA ASN A 73 17.49 7.25 -15.38
C ASN A 73 16.41 6.85 -14.39
N CYS A 74 15.16 6.77 -14.86
CA CYS A 74 14.04 6.39 -14.01
C CYS A 74 14.08 4.90 -13.62
N ARG A 75 14.99 4.10 -14.22
CA ARG A 75 15.35 2.76 -13.77
C ARG A 75 16.26 2.86 -12.56
N ILE A 76 15.79 2.36 -11.42
CA ILE A 76 16.58 2.28 -10.21
C ILE A 76 16.68 0.81 -9.80
N GLN A 77 17.89 0.36 -9.50
CA GLN A 77 18.13 -0.93 -8.88
C GLN A 77 18.26 -0.74 -7.36
N CYS A 78 17.46 -1.48 -6.59
CA CYS A 78 17.57 -1.43 -5.14
C CYS A 78 18.84 -2.15 -4.68
N PRO A 79 19.72 -1.52 -3.87
CA PRO A 79 20.94 -2.18 -3.40
C PRO A 79 20.67 -3.29 -2.38
N SER A 80 19.50 -3.30 -1.73
CA SER A 80 19.20 -4.25 -0.66
C SER A 80 18.37 -5.46 -1.10
N CYS A 81 17.61 -5.35 -2.19
CA CYS A 81 16.84 -6.48 -2.72
C CYS A 81 17.08 -6.75 -4.20
N GLU A 82 18.04 -6.03 -4.82
CA GLU A 82 18.52 -6.17 -6.20
C GLU A 82 17.45 -6.02 -7.30
N LYS A 83 16.20 -5.73 -6.92
CA LYS A 83 15.08 -5.55 -7.84
C LYS A 83 15.21 -4.22 -8.57
N SER A 84 15.04 -4.29 -9.90
CA SER A 84 14.91 -3.11 -10.76
C SER A 84 13.48 -2.58 -10.73
N LEU A 85 13.35 -1.28 -10.53
CA LEU A 85 12.08 -0.59 -10.33
C LEU A 85 12.05 0.69 -11.17
N CYS A 86 10.84 1.14 -11.49
CA CYS A 86 10.65 2.47 -12.06
C CYS A 86 10.38 3.49 -10.93
N PHE A 87 11.15 4.58 -10.92
CA PHE A 87 11.02 5.68 -9.95
C PHE A 87 9.61 6.31 -9.95
N TYR A 88 9.07 6.57 -11.14
CA TYR A 88 7.81 7.29 -11.29
C TYR A 88 6.58 6.47 -10.89
N CYS A 89 6.48 5.23 -11.35
CA CYS A 89 5.30 4.41 -11.10
C CYS A 89 5.46 3.43 -9.94
N LYS A 90 6.67 3.31 -9.35
CA LYS A 90 6.98 2.43 -8.21
C LYS A 90 6.62 0.96 -8.47
N THR A 91 6.67 0.52 -9.72
CA THR A 91 6.44 -0.87 -10.13
C THR A 91 7.75 -1.52 -10.60
N PRO A 92 7.79 -2.85 -10.78
CA PRO A 92 8.93 -3.50 -11.44
C PRO A 92 9.27 -2.80 -12.75
N TRP A 93 10.57 -2.72 -13.05
CA TRP A 93 11.06 -2.07 -14.25
C TRP A 93 10.36 -2.61 -15.51
N HIS A 94 9.96 -1.70 -16.39
CA HIS A 94 9.23 -2.01 -17.61
C HIS A 94 9.93 -1.36 -18.81
N GLU A 95 10.78 -2.13 -19.47
CA GLU A 95 11.49 -1.68 -20.65
C GLU A 95 10.55 -1.52 -21.85
N GLY A 96 10.77 -0.48 -22.67
CA GLY A 96 10.01 -0.24 -23.90
C GLY A 96 8.52 0.08 -23.71
N SER A 97 8.05 0.34 -22.49
CA SER A 97 6.66 0.71 -22.21
C SER A 97 6.61 1.97 -21.34
N THR A 98 5.62 2.83 -21.57
CA THR A 98 5.36 3.97 -20.68
C THR A 98 4.78 3.51 -19.35
N CYS A 99 4.90 4.33 -18.30
CA CYS A 99 4.27 4.05 -17.00
C CYS A 99 2.75 3.80 -17.14
N ARG A 100 2.08 4.53 -18.04
CA ARG A 100 0.64 4.39 -18.32
C ARG A 100 0.33 3.03 -18.95
N GLU A 101 1.14 2.61 -19.92
CA GLU A 101 0.95 1.32 -20.60
C GLU A 101 1.22 0.16 -19.65
N ASN A 102 2.29 0.23 -18.86
CA ASN A 102 2.61 -0.79 -17.86
C ASN A 102 1.47 -0.93 -16.85
N LYS A 103 0.90 0.19 -16.37
CA LYS A 103 -0.29 0.17 -15.49
C LYS A 103 -1.45 -0.58 -16.13
N ARG A 104 -1.75 -0.31 -17.41
CA ARG A 104 -2.82 -1.01 -18.14
C ARG A 104 -2.55 -2.50 -18.28
N LYS A 105 -1.32 -2.90 -18.63
CA LYS A 105 -0.90 -4.31 -18.73
C LYS A 105 -1.10 -5.05 -17.40
N ARG A 106 -0.66 -4.45 -16.29
CA ARG A 106 -0.83 -5.02 -14.94
C ARG A 106 -2.29 -5.22 -14.56
N LEU A 107 -3.14 -4.21 -14.77
CA LEU A 107 -4.58 -4.32 -14.52
C LEU A 107 -5.21 -5.44 -15.35
N TYR A 108 -4.90 -5.53 -16.64
CA TYR A 108 -5.38 -6.61 -17.51
C TYR A 108 -4.98 -7.99 -16.97
N THR A 109 -3.71 -8.16 -16.56
CA THR A 109 -3.24 -9.44 -16.00
C THR A 109 -3.96 -9.80 -14.70
N GLU A 110 -4.21 -8.83 -13.81
CA GLU A 110 -4.93 -9.03 -12.55
C GLU A 110 -6.40 -9.44 -12.80
N HIS A 111 -7.08 -8.84 -13.79
CA HIS A 111 -8.43 -9.25 -14.16
C HIS A 111 -8.47 -10.69 -14.71
N LYS A 112 -7.48 -11.07 -15.52
CA LYS A 112 -7.37 -12.42 -16.10
C LYS A 112 -7.09 -13.47 -15.03
N THR A 113 -6.18 -13.21 -14.08
CA THR A 113 -5.88 -14.15 -12.98
C THR A 113 -7.08 -14.35 -12.07
N ARG A 114 -7.81 -13.28 -11.72
CA ARG A 114 -9.03 -13.38 -10.90
C ARG A 114 -10.15 -14.18 -11.60
N ARG A 115 -10.29 -14.05 -12.93
CA ARG A 115 -11.25 -14.84 -13.70
C ARG A 115 -10.88 -16.33 -13.71
N LYS A 116 -9.60 -16.66 -13.89
CA LYS A 116 -9.12 -18.05 -13.86
C LYS A 116 -9.33 -18.71 -12.49
N GLN A 117 -9.05 -18.00 -11.39
CA GLN A 117 -9.24 -18.54 -10.03
C GLN A 117 -10.72 -18.83 -9.71
N LYS A 118 -11.65 -18.05 -10.27
CA LYS A 118 -13.10 -18.28 -10.08
C LYS A 118 -13.66 -19.41 -10.95
N GLY A 119 -12.98 -19.79 -12.03
CA GLY A 119 -13.40 -20.88 -12.92
C GLY A 119 -12.78 -22.24 -12.60
N GLY A 120 -11.89 -22.32 -11.59
CA GLY A 120 -11.13 -23.55 -11.25
C GLY A 120 -11.64 -24.32 -10.04
N SER A 121 -12.83 -24.01 -9.52
CA SER A 121 -13.46 -24.71 -8.39
C SER A 121 -14.75 -25.40 -8.84
N ALA A 122 -14.64 -26.25 -9.86
CA ALA A 122 -15.64 -27.24 -10.25
C ALA A 122 -14.84 -28.46 -10.74
N GLY A 123 -14.55 -29.36 -9.81
CA GLY A 123 -13.78 -30.59 -10.00
C GLY A 123 -13.81 -31.38 -8.71
#